data_AF-A0A9E5I8M9-F1
#
_entry.id   AF-A0A9E5I8M9-F1
#
_cell.length_a   1.000
_cell.length_b   1.000
_cell.length_c   1.000
_cell.angle_alpha   90.00
_cell.angle_beta   90.00
_cell.angle_gamma   90.00
#
_symmetry.space_group_name_H-M   'P 1'
#
loop_
_entity.id
_entity.type
_entity.pdbx_description
1 polymer ?
#
loop_
_entity_poly.entity_id
_entity_poly.type
_entity_poly.pdbx_seq_one_letter_code
_entity_poly.pdbx_strand_id
1 'polypeptide(L)'
;SPETLLRRLFLEESERFGVRSFPIRLIRFACRCSRERVADVIRMLGQEEVDSILAELGAVETRCDFCGMQYRFDAVDCKQALTSTTLSDAVRPASKGH
;
A
#
# COMPACT_ATOMS: atom_id res chain seq x y z
N SER A 1 -4.63 26.90 -11.54
CA SER A 1 -4.20 26.55 -10.17
C SER A 1 -5.41 26.58 -9.24
N PRO A 2 -5.31 26.16 -7.95
CA PRO A 2 -6.40 26.33 -6.99
C PRO A 2 -6.96 27.76 -6.94
N GLU A 3 -6.10 28.77 -7.06
CA GLU A 3 -6.47 30.19 -7.09
C GLU A 3 -7.34 30.53 -8.31
N THR A 4 -7.03 29.96 -9.48
CA THR A 4 -7.85 30.14 -10.70
C THR A 4 -9.26 29.55 -10.51
N LEU A 5 -9.38 28.39 -9.87
CA LEU A 5 -10.67 27.75 -9.63
C LEU A 5 -11.51 28.56 -8.63
N LEU A 6 -10.92 29.02 -7.54
CA LEU A 6 -11.59 29.85 -6.54
C LEU A 6 -12.13 31.14 -7.15
N ARG A 7 -11.34 31.81 -8.00
CA ARG A 7 -11.79 33.02 -8.71
C ARG A 7 -13.00 32.76 -9.62
N ARG A 8 -13.03 31.61 -10.31
CA ARG A 8 -14.14 31.24 -11.21
C ARG A 8 -15.41 30.86 -10.45
N LEU A 9 -15.27 30.21 -9.30
CA LEU A 9 -16.41 29.76 -8.49
C LEU A 9 -17.05 30.89 -7.67
N PHE A 10 -16.27 31.91 -7.28
CA PHE A 10 -16.71 33.01 -6.40
C PHE A 10 -16.40 34.38 -7.02
N LEU A 11 -16.89 34.64 -8.24
CA LEU A 11 -16.45 35.79 -9.04
C LEU A 11 -16.76 37.15 -8.37
N GLU A 12 -17.99 37.36 -7.90
CA GLU A 12 -18.40 38.63 -7.27
C GLU A 12 -17.62 38.91 -5.97
N GLU A 13 -17.46 37.91 -5.10
CA GLU A 13 -16.68 38.03 -3.87
C GLU A 13 -15.19 38.19 -4.14
N SER A 14 -14.66 37.48 -5.15
CA SER A 14 -13.26 37.59 -5.56
C SER A 14 -12.92 39.00 -6.05
N GLU A 15 -13.83 39.63 -6.79
CA GLU A 15 -13.63 40.98 -7.32
C GLU A 15 -13.88 42.07 -6.26
N ARG A 16 -14.83 41.84 -5.33
CA ARG A 16 -15.25 42.85 -4.36
C ARG A 16 -14.51 42.79 -3.02
N PHE A 17 -14.14 41.60 -2.55
CA PHE A 17 -13.57 41.37 -1.21
C PHE A 17 -12.31 40.50 -1.18
N GLY A 18 -12.04 39.76 -2.27
CA GLY A 18 -10.99 38.74 -2.33
C GLY A 18 -11.37 37.44 -1.61
N VAL A 19 -10.89 36.30 -2.11
CA VAL A 19 -11.13 34.99 -1.48
C VAL A 19 -10.09 34.73 -0.40
N ARG A 20 -10.53 34.56 0.84
CA ARG A 20 -9.66 34.15 1.95
C ARG A 20 -9.36 32.66 1.84
N SER A 21 -8.09 32.30 1.69
CA SER A 21 -7.60 30.91 1.70
C SER A 21 -6.57 30.69 2.81
N PHE A 22 -6.38 29.42 3.17
CA PHE A 22 -5.32 29.00 4.08
C PHE A 22 -4.04 28.67 3.31
N PRO A 23 -2.87 28.65 3.97
CA PRO A 23 -1.64 28.17 3.35
C PRO A 23 -1.82 26.77 2.75
N ILE A 24 -1.19 26.55 1.59
CA ILE A 24 -1.23 25.27 0.90
C ILE A 24 -0.68 24.19 1.82
N ARG A 25 -1.43 23.09 1.95
CA ARG A 25 -0.92 21.84 2.51
C ARG A 25 -0.60 20.88 1.37
N LEU A 26 0.63 20.43 1.32
CA LEU A 26 1.05 19.44 0.33
C LEU A 26 0.34 18.12 0.62
N ILE A 27 -0.45 17.67 -0.35
CA ILE A 27 -1.11 16.37 -0.30
C ILE A 27 -0.27 15.41 -1.13
N ARG A 28 0.00 14.24 -0.57
CA ARG A 28 0.64 13.14 -1.28
C ARG A 28 -0.16 11.87 -1.08
N PHE A 29 -0.11 11.00 -2.07
CA PHE A 29 -0.58 9.63 -1.91
C PHE A 29 0.29 8.92 -0.86
N ALA A 30 -0.34 8.19 0.06
CA ALA A 30 0.35 7.37 1.06
C ALA A 30 -0.48 6.12 1.37
N CYS A 31 0.11 4.95 1.13
CA CYS A 31 -0.46 3.67 1.56
C CYS A 31 0.32 3.14 2.76
N ARG A 32 -0.37 2.41 3.64
CA ARG A 32 0.25 1.77 4.80
C ARG A 32 0.57 0.29 4.56
N CYS A 33 0.31 -0.26 3.37
CA CYS A 33 0.69 -1.64 3.08
C CYS A 33 2.20 -1.83 3.26
N SER A 34 2.60 -2.99 3.73
CA SER A 34 3.99 -3.38 3.86
C SER A 34 4.09 -4.89 3.69
N ARG A 35 5.29 -5.39 3.40
CA ARG A 35 5.50 -6.82 3.17
C ARG A 35 5.25 -7.63 4.45
N GLU A 36 5.51 -7.05 5.62
CA GLU A 36 5.22 -7.64 6.93
C GLU A 36 3.72 -7.87 7.11
N ARG A 37 2.89 -6.86 6.77
CA ARG A 37 1.43 -7.01 6.86
C ARG A 37 0.88 -8.03 5.87
N VAL A 38 1.50 -8.14 4.70
CA VAL A 38 1.11 -9.17 3.73
C VAL A 38 1.53 -10.56 4.21
N ALA A 39 2.69 -10.69 4.87
CA ALA A 39 3.11 -11.94 5.49
C ALA A 39 2.14 -12.39 6.59
N ASP A 40 1.55 -11.47 7.35
CA ASP A 40 0.51 -11.79 8.33
C ASP A 40 -0.76 -12.35 7.65
N VAL A 41 -1.16 -11.79 6.51
CA VAL A 41 -2.27 -12.33 5.72
C VAL A 41 -1.96 -13.75 5.23
N ILE A 42 -0.74 -13.99 4.75
CA ILE A 42 -0.28 -15.34 4.34
C ILE A 42 -0.33 -16.30 5.53
N ARG A 43 0.06 -15.86 6.72
CA ARG A 43 -0.02 -16.67 7.95
C ARG A 43 -1.46 -17.06 8.29
N MET A 44 -2.42 -16.15 8.06
CA MET A 44 -3.85 -16.41 8.31
C MET A 44 -4.46 -17.42 7.34
N LEU A 45 -3.89 -17.62 6.14
CA LEU A 45 -4.32 -18.68 5.21
C LEU A 45 -4.00 -20.08 5.74
N GLY A 46 -2.92 -20.21 6.52
CA GLY A 46 -2.46 -21.49 7.08
C GLY A 46 -1.52 -22.26 6.14
N GLN A 47 -0.85 -23.26 6.71
CA GLN A 47 0.22 -24.01 6.03
C GLN A 47 -0.29 -24.77 4.79
N GLU A 48 -1.42 -25.47 4.91
CA GLU A 48 -1.94 -26.34 3.85
C GLU A 48 -2.27 -25.55 2.58
N GLU A 49 -2.95 -24.41 2.72
CA GLU A 49 -3.32 -23.54 1.60
C GLU A 49 -2.08 -22.95 0.92
N VAL A 50 -1.12 -22.46 1.73
CA VAL A 50 0.12 -21.88 1.20
C VAL A 50 0.94 -22.93 0.45
N ASP A 51 1.05 -24.15 0.97
CA ASP A 51 1.77 -25.23 0.31
C ASP A 51 1.09 -25.66 -1.00
N SER A 52 -0.24 -25.68 -1.04
CA SER A 52 -1.01 -25.92 -2.27
C SER A 52 -0.69 -24.89 -3.35
N ILE A 53 -0.75 -23.60 -3.00
CA ILE A 53 -0.42 -22.50 -3.93
C ILE A 53 1.04 -22.60 -4.41
N LEU A 54 1.98 -22.91 -3.52
CA LEU A 54 3.38 -23.07 -3.87
C LEU A 54 3.63 -24.26 -4.80
N ALA A 55 2.90 -25.36 -4.63
CA ALA A 55 3.02 -26.53 -5.51
C ALA A 55 2.52 -26.24 -6.93
N GLU A 56 1.47 -25.44 -7.07
CA GLU A 56 0.88 -25.10 -8.37
C GLU A 56 1.60 -23.95 -9.08
N LEU A 57 1.91 -22.87 -8.36
CA LEU A 57 2.35 -21.59 -8.93
C LEU A 57 3.81 -21.23 -8.60
N GLY A 58 4.44 -21.95 -7.67
CA GLY A 58 5.83 -21.73 -7.23
C GLY A 58 6.04 -20.49 -6.35
N ALA A 59 5.03 -19.64 -6.17
CA ALA A 59 5.04 -18.49 -5.27
C ALA A 59 3.62 -18.06 -4.92
N VAL A 60 3.46 -17.40 -3.76
CA VAL A 60 2.23 -16.71 -3.39
C VAL A 60 2.34 -15.26 -3.86
N GLU A 61 1.41 -14.81 -4.70
CA GLU A 61 1.36 -13.45 -5.22
C GLU A 61 0.06 -12.75 -4.80
N THR A 62 0.17 -11.49 -4.38
CA THR A 62 -0.99 -10.66 -4.07
C THR A 62 -0.73 -9.20 -4.39
N ARG A 63 -1.81 -8.45 -4.59
CA ARG A 63 -1.81 -7.02 -4.87
C ARG A 63 -2.54 -6.28 -3.76
N CYS A 64 -2.01 -5.15 -3.31
CA CYS A 64 -2.74 -4.28 -2.39
C CYS A 64 -3.87 -3.56 -3.15
N ASP A 65 -5.13 -3.76 -2.73
CA ASP A 65 -6.29 -3.13 -3.37
C ASP A 65 -6.32 -1.59 -3.30
N PHE A 66 -5.55 -1.00 -2.37
CA PHE A 66 -5.50 0.45 -2.20
C PHE A 66 -4.44 1.14 -3.06
N CYS A 67 -3.26 0.54 -3.22
CA CYS A 67 -2.15 1.17 -3.93
C CYS A 67 -1.65 0.41 -5.16
N GLY A 68 -2.17 -0.80 -5.40
CA GLY A 68 -1.77 -1.64 -6.52
C GLY A 68 -0.38 -2.27 -6.41
N MET A 69 0.36 -2.06 -5.30
CA MET A 69 1.66 -2.70 -5.09
C MET A 69 1.53 -4.22 -5.09
N GLN A 70 2.42 -4.87 -5.84
CA GLN A 70 2.49 -6.31 -5.95
C GLN A 70 3.48 -6.86 -4.93
N TYR A 71 3.11 -7.98 -4.30
CA TYR A 71 3.93 -8.70 -3.35
C TYR A 71 4.02 -10.15 -3.78
N ARG A 72 5.24 -10.65 -3.95
CA ARG A 72 5.55 -12.04 -4.26
C ARG A 72 6.32 -12.68 -3.11
N PHE A 73 5.88 -13.84 -2.66
CA PHE A 73 6.51 -14.62 -1.60
C PHE A 73 6.91 -15.98 -2.18
N ASP A 74 8.22 -16.26 -2.18
CA ASP A 74 8.72 -17.59 -2.56
C ASP A 74 8.54 -18.61 -1.43
N ALA A 75 8.90 -19.87 -1.67
CA ALA A 75 8.77 -20.92 -0.67
C ALA A 75 9.57 -20.65 0.62
N VAL A 76 10.68 -19.93 0.55
CA VAL A 76 11.48 -19.57 1.74
C VAL A 76 10.78 -18.47 2.51
N ASP A 77 10.28 -17.45 1.82
CA ASP A 77 9.54 -16.34 2.44
C ASP A 77 8.24 -16.83 3.09
N CYS A 78 7.53 -17.77 2.45
CA CYS A 78 6.32 -18.38 3.00
C CYS A 78 6.62 -19.18 4.27
N LYS A 79 7.67 -20.00 4.26
CA LYS A 79 8.13 -20.72 5.45
C LYS A 79 8.49 -19.77 6.59
N GLN A 80 9.16 -18.65 6.30
CA GLN A 80 9.47 -17.62 7.29
C GLN A 80 8.19 -16.98 7.86
N ALA A 81 7.22 -16.62 7.01
CA ALA A 81 5.95 -16.05 7.44
C ALA A 81 5.15 -16.97 8.37
N LEU A 82 5.18 -18.28 8.12
CA LEU A 82 4.45 -19.30 8.87
C LEU A 82 5.13 -19.71 10.18
N THR A 83 6.46 -19.65 10.25
CA THR A 83 7.22 -20.03 11.45
C THR A 83 7.48 -18.88 12.42
N SER A 84 7.45 -17.63 11.94
CA SER A 84 7.80 -16.48 12.78
C SER A 84 6.71 -16.16 13.81
N THR A 85 7.13 -16.02 15.07
CA THR A 85 6.26 -15.68 16.21
C THR A 85 6.13 -14.16 16.43
N THR A 86 7.01 -13.34 15.82
CA THR A 86 7.07 -11.87 15.96
C THR A 86 6.92 -11.15 14.60
N LEU A 87 6.24 -10.01 14.59
CA LEU A 87 5.83 -9.26 13.38
C LEU A 87 6.99 -8.60 12.59
N SER A 88 8.15 -8.39 13.21
CA SER A 88 9.27 -7.62 12.64
C SER A 88 10.38 -8.45 12.00
N ASP A 89 10.48 -9.73 12.34
CA ASP A 89 11.69 -10.52 12.10
C ASP A 89 11.57 -11.45 10.88
N ALA A 90 10.37 -11.52 10.30
CA ALA A 90 9.96 -12.60 9.40
C ALA A 90 10.22 -12.35 7.92
N VAL A 91 10.62 -11.14 7.52
CA VAL A 91 10.47 -10.71 6.12
C VAL A 91 11.75 -10.12 5.56
N ARG A 92 12.32 -10.82 4.56
CA ARG A 92 13.30 -10.18 3.66
C ARG A 92 12.62 -8.99 2.96
N PRO A 93 13.24 -7.79 2.96
CA PRO A 93 12.66 -6.64 2.28
C PRO A 93 12.41 -7.00 0.82
N ALA A 94 11.29 -6.54 0.26
CA ALA A 94 10.97 -6.76 -1.14
C ALA A 94 12.19 -6.36 -1.99
N SER A 95 12.64 -7.25 -2.89
CA SER A 95 13.55 -6.83 -3.93
C SER A 95 12.86 -5.67 -4.66
N LYS A 96 13.56 -4.55 -4.82
CA LYS A 96 13.04 -3.43 -5.59
C LYS A 96 12.97 -3.88 -7.05
N GLY A 97 11.86 -4.51 -7.42
CA GLY A 97 11.47 -4.71 -8.81
C GLY A 97 11.17 -3.35 -9.42
N HIS A 98 11.80 -3.08 -10.55
CA HIS A 98 11.67 -1.85 -11.33
C HIS A 98 10.25 -1.71 -11.91
#